data_AF-A0A0P6XPV0-F1
#
_entry.id   AF-A0A0P6XPV0-F1
#
_cell.length_a   1.000
_cell.length_b   1.000
_cell.length_c   1.000
_cell.angle_alpha   90.00
_cell.angle_beta   90.00
_cell.angle_gamma   90.00
#
_symmetry.space_group_name_H-M   'P 1'
#
loop_
_entity.id
_entity.type
_entity.pdbx_description
1 polymer ?
#
loop_
_entity_poly.entity_id
_entity_poly.type
_entity_poly.pdbx_seq_one_letter_code
_entity_poly.pdbx_strand_id
1 'polypeptide(L)'
;MPHPKPSLPRRVARFFRWNRTSYMMMSAFLALIFLIGYVWWPLLEAYIQTYDPRVSFWQQFDWLLLGNFLVMSLLIMADANLRKDLPIAFIGLMGGLVIESWGTQTELWVYYTNERPPLWIIPAWPIASLSIDRLYRLLRSKLENVPLGVFRTLHWILLPAFLGYMLFFVWPTLDKSLTIMALILCAFLILTPTDPKAIVLTFVAGSGLGYFLELWGTTRWCWTYYTLQTPPFFAVLAHGMAAVAFWRVLELYQLFLPKIVARFKQRANPLSLPTELE
;
A
#
# COMPACT_ATOMS: atom_id res chain seq x y z
N MET A 1 35.04 -8.40 50.50
CA MET A 1 33.91 -7.47 50.39
C MET A 1 32.92 -8.03 49.37
N PRO A 2 31.65 -8.25 49.72
CA PRO A 2 30.67 -8.80 48.77
C PRO A 2 30.29 -7.74 47.74
N HIS A 3 30.40 -8.07 46.45
CA HIS A 3 29.99 -7.18 45.37
C HIS A 3 28.52 -6.76 45.54
N PRO A 4 28.19 -5.46 45.41
CA PRO A 4 26.82 -5.00 45.55
C PRO A 4 25.95 -5.67 44.50
N LYS A 5 24.87 -6.32 44.95
CA LYS A 5 23.91 -6.99 44.08
C LYS A 5 23.41 -5.97 43.03
N PRO A 6 23.50 -6.28 41.72
CA PRO A 6 23.08 -5.34 40.69
C PRO A 6 21.60 -5.02 40.86
N SER A 7 21.27 -3.74 40.70
CA SER A 7 19.90 -3.21 40.75
C SER A 7 18.99 -3.96 39.78
N LEU A 8 17.71 -4.09 40.12
CA LEU A 8 16.68 -4.78 39.32
C LEU A 8 16.74 -4.40 37.82
N PRO A 9 16.88 -3.11 37.44
CA PRO A 9 16.98 -2.69 36.04
C PRO A 9 18.22 -3.24 35.33
N ARG A 10 19.37 -3.27 36.02
CA ARG A 10 20.63 -3.82 35.48
C ARG A 10 20.59 -5.33 35.33
N ARG A 11 19.71 -6.03 36.05
CA ARG A 11 19.51 -7.47 35.97
C ARG A 11 18.60 -7.83 34.79
N VAL A 12 17.53 -7.06 34.60
CA VAL A 12 16.61 -7.18 33.44
C VAL A 12 17.31 -6.84 32.13
N ALA A 13 18.07 -5.74 32.07
CA ALA A 13 18.80 -5.34 30.86
C ALA A 13 19.86 -6.38 30.42
N ARG A 14 20.50 -7.06 31.39
CA ARG A 14 21.46 -8.14 31.12
C ARG A 14 20.78 -9.42 30.63
N PHE A 15 19.60 -9.73 31.15
CA PHE A 15 18.80 -10.89 30.76
C PHE A 15 18.33 -10.78 29.29
N PHE A 16 17.90 -9.59 28.86
CA PHE A 16 17.44 -9.34 27.48
C PHE A 16 18.56 -8.92 26.50
N ARG A 17 19.83 -8.89 26.93
CA ARG A 17 20.98 -8.43 26.11
C ARG A 17 20.75 -7.07 25.43
N TRP A 18 20.15 -6.13 26.18
CA TRP A 18 19.82 -4.81 25.66
C TRP A 18 21.10 -4.06 25.23
N ASN A 19 21.19 -3.67 23.97
CA ASN A 19 22.34 -2.97 23.40
C ASN A 19 21.92 -1.65 22.75
N ARG A 20 22.88 -0.89 22.20
CA ARG A 20 22.59 0.38 21.52
C ARG A 20 21.59 0.21 20.37
N THR A 21 21.69 -0.88 19.62
CA THR A 21 20.76 -1.22 18.53
C THR A 21 19.35 -1.47 19.06
N SER A 22 19.19 -2.14 20.21
CA SER A 22 17.89 -2.32 20.87
C SER A 22 17.25 -0.98 21.25
N TYR A 23 18.04 -0.04 21.77
CA TYR A 23 17.55 1.32 22.02
C TYR A 23 17.18 2.05 20.73
N MET A 24 18.00 1.96 19.66
CA MET A 24 17.68 2.56 18.37
C MET A 24 16.39 2.01 17.75
N MET A 25 16.19 0.69 17.78
CA MET A 25 14.97 0.05 17.27
C MET A 25 13.74 0.44 18.09
N MET A 26 13.86 0.48 19.42
CA MET A 26 12.78 0.93 20.30
C MET A 26 12.47 2.41 20.08
N SER A 27 13.48 3.27 19.95
CA SER A 27 13.30 4.70 19.65
C SER A 27 12.67 4.91 18.28
N ALA A 28 13.07 4.15 17.26
CA ALA A 28 12.47 4.21 15.93
C ALA A 28 11.00 3.74 15.96
N PHE A 29 10.70 2.68 16.72
CA PHE A 29 9.33 2.19 16.92
C PHE A 29 8.45 3.21 17.65
N LEU A 30 8.92 3.80 18.74
CA LEU A 30 8.20 4.84 19.46
C LEU A 30 8.01 6.09 18.60
N ALA A 31 9.07 6.52 17.88
CA ALA A 31 8.98 7.63 16.94
C ALA A 31 7.96 7.36 15.82
N LEU A 32 7.88 6.12 15.35
CA LEU A 32 6.87 5.69 14.37
C LEU A 32 5.46 5.73 14.96
N ILE A 33 5.24 5.27 16.20
CA ILE A 33 3.95 5.39 16.87
C ILE A 33 3.55 6.86 17.03
N PHE A 34 4.46 7.73 17.47
CA PHE A 34 4.19 9.16 17.57
C PHE A 34 3.87 9.78 16.21
N LEU A 35 4.60 9.40 15.16
CA LEU A 35 4.34 9.88 13.81
C LEU A 35 2.96 9.41 13.31
N ILE A 36 2.60 8.16 13.52
CA ILE A 36 1.28 7.62 13.17
C ILE A 36 0.18 8.37 13.94
N GLY A 37 0.35 8.53 15.26
CA GLY A 37 -0.60 9.25 16.09
C GLY A 37 -0.75 10.72 15.70
N TYR A 38 0.34 11.37 15.28
CA TYR A 38 0.33 12.75 14.78
C TYR A 38 -0.35 12.88 13.42
N VAL A 39 0.02 12.03 12.45
CA VAL A 39 -0.52 12.05 11.08
C VAL A 39 -2.01 11.67 11.09
N TRP A 40 -2.40 10.68 11.89
CA TRP A 40 -3.80 10.23 12.01
C TRP A 40 -4.54 10.89 13.16
N TRP A 41 -4.01 11.99 13.70
CA TRP A 41 -4.67 12.73 14.76
C TRP A 41 -6.12 13.12 14.43
N PRO A 42 -6.44 13.63 13.21
CA PRO A 42 -7.84 13.95 12.87
C PRO A 42 -8.76 12.74 12.96
N LEU A 43 -8.28 11.56 12.54
CA LEU A 43 -9.02 10.31 12.62
C LEU A 43 -9.23 9.87 14.08
N LEU A 44 -8.19 9.98 14.91
CA LEU A 44 -8.27 9.63 16.32
C LEU A 44 -9.24 10.56 17.07
N GLU A 45 -9.21 11.86 16.79
CA GLU A 45 -10.12 12.84 17.37
C GLU A 45 -11.57 12.53 16.98
N ALA A 46 -11.84 12.33 15.69
CA ALA A 46 -13.17 11.96 15.20
C ALA A 46 -13.66 10.64 15.82
N TYR A 47 -12.77 9.65 15.98
CA TYR A 47 -13.09 8.38 16.63
C TYR A 47 -13.47 8.57 18.10
N ILE A 48 -12.69 9.33 18.87
CA ILE A 48 -12.98 9.60 20.28
C ILE A 48 -14.33 10.32 20.44
N GLN A 49 -14.67 11.25 19.54
CA GLN A 49 -15.95 11.97 19.57
C GLN A 49 -17.18 11.09 19.39
N THR A 50 -17.02 9.88 18.83
CA THR A 50 -18.11 8.91 18.65
C THR A 50 -18.45 8.12 19.91
N TYR A 51 -17.62 8.21 20.96
CA TYR A 51 -17.78 7.42 22.17
C TYR A 51 -18.99 7.87 23.00
N ASP A 52 -19.92 6.95 23.25
CA ASP A 52 -21.06 7.11 24.14
C ASP A 52 -20.87 6.23 25.40
N PRO A 53 -20.70 6.81 26.60
CA PRO A 53 -20.58 6.05 27.85
C PRO A 53 -21.77 5.15 28.17
N ARG A 54 -22.93 5.38 27.54
CA ARG A 54 -24.15 4.57 27.73
C ARG A 54 -24.10 3.24 26.98
N VAL A 55 -23.22 3.12 25.99
CA VAL A 55 -23.05 1.91 25.19
C VAL A 55 -21.81 1.15 25.67
N SER A 56 -21.87 -0.18 25.68
CA SER A 56 -20.70 -1.00 26.08
C SER A 56 -19.50 -0.70 25.18
N PHE A 57 -18.33 -0.52 25.78
CA PHE A 57 -17.08 -0.29 25.04
C PHE A 57 -16.86 -1.33 23.93
N TRP A 58 -17.12 -2.61 24.21
CA TRP A 58 -16.90 -3.71 23.27
C TRP A 58 -17.76 -3.65 22.01
N GLN A 59 -18.90 -2.95 22.06
CA GLN A 59 -19.77 -2.73 20.90
C GLN A 59 -19.32 -1.54 20.05
N GLN A 60 -18.68 -0.54 20.68
CA GLN A 60 -18.18 0.67 20.02
C GLN A 60 -16.77 0.51 19.48
N PHE A 61 -16.02 -0.45 20.02
CA PHE A 61 -14.65 -0.71 19.62
C PHE A 61 -14.58 -1.13 18.15
N ASP A 62 -13.72 -0.48 17.37
CA ASP A 62 -13.63 -0.75 15.93
C ASP A 62 -12.81 -2.03 15.65
N TRP A 63 -13.47 -3.17 15.78
CA TRP A 63 -12.88 -4.48 15.51
C TRP A 63 -12.40 -4.64 14.07
N LEU A 64 -13.05 -3.99 13.11
CA LEU A 64 -12.67 -4.07 11.71
C LEU A 64 -11.37 -3.29 11.47
N LEU A 65 -11.25 -2.09 12.05
CA LEU A 65 -10.00 -1.33 12.03
C LEU A 65 -8.87 -2.14 12.65
N LEU A 66 -9.07 -2.67 13.87
CA LEU A 66 -8.07 -3.48 14.55
C LEU A 66 -7.67 -4.70 13.72
N GLY A 67 -8.65 -5.41 13.16
CA GLY A 67 -8.42 -6.57 12.30
C GLY A 67 -7.60 -6.24 11.06
N ASN A 68 -7.95 -5.17 10.36
CA ASN A 68 -7.21 -4.68 9.20
C ASN A 68 -5.76 -4.34 9.56
N PHE A 69 -5.57 -3.58 10.65
CA PHE A 69 -4.23 -3.24 11.15
C PHE A 69 -3.41 -4.46 11.53
N LEU A 70 -4.00 -5.40 12.26
CA LEU A 70 -3.34 -6.61 12.70
C LEU A 70 -2.90 -7.46 11.50
N VAL A 71 -3.81 -7.72 10.55
CA VAL A 71 -3.50 -8.54 9.37
C VAL A 71 -2.43 -7.88 8.52
N MET A 72 -2.55 -6.59 8.21
CA MET A 72 -1.53 -5.87 7.44
C MET A 72 -0.19 -5.84 8.17
N SER A 73 -0.18 -5.63 9.48
CA SER A 73 1.06 -5.66 10.29
C SER A 73 1.75 -7.03 10.21
N LEU A 74 0.99 -8.11 10.36
CA LEU A 74 1.53 -9.47 10.23
C LEU A 74 2.07 -9.75 8.82
N LEU A 75 1.35 -9.29 7.78
CA LEU A 75 1.78 -9.44 6.39
C LEU A 75 3.10 -8.71 6.14
N ILE A 76 3.21 -7.42 6.47
CA ILE A 76 4.44 -6.65 6.21
C ILE A 76 5.64 -7.15 7.02
N MET A 77 5.40 -7.73 8.21
CA MET A 77 6.44 -8.34 9.02
C MET A 77 6.92 -9.69 8.44
N ALA A 78 6.05 -10.41 7.73
CA ALA A 78 6.42 -11.66 7.08
C ALA A 78 7.44 -11.39 5.96
N ASP A 79 8.61 -12.05 6.05
CA ASP A 79 9.71 -11.90 5.08
C ASP A 79 10.14 -10.44 4.83
N ALA A 80 10.16 -9.61 5.89
CA ALA A 80 10.54 -8.19 5.80
C ALA A 80 11.98 -8.02 5.28
N ASN A 81 12.16 -7.23 4.22
CA ASN A 81 13.45 -6.95 3.60
C ASN A 81 13.50 -5.52 3.07
N LEU A 82 14.20 -4.63 3.79
CA LEU A 82 14.30 -3.21 3.47
C LEU A 82 14.69 -2.91 2.02
N ARG A 83 15.62 -3.69 1.42
CA ARG A 83 16.07 -3.44 0.04
C ARG A 83 14.96 -3.70 -0.97
N LYS A 84 14.10 -4.69 -0.71
CA LYS A 84 12.95 -5.03 -1.58
C LYS A 84 11.73 -4.16 -1.25
N ASP A 85 11.54 -3.84 0.01
CA ASP A 85 10.34 -3.20 0.52
C ASP A 85 10.36 -1.68 0.35
N LEU A 86 11.52 -1.02 0.44
CA LEU A 86 11.62 0.44 0.28
C LEU A 86 11.09 0.93 -1.07
N PRO A 87 11.46 0.32 -2.22
CA PRO A 87 10.88 0.71 -3.51
C PRO A 87 9.37 0.51 -3.56
N ILE A 88 8.85 -0.58 -2.99
CA ILE A 88 7.40 -0.88 -2.94
C ILE A 88 6.68 0.19 -2.12
N ALA A 89 7.18 0.48 -0.92
CA ALA A 89 6.64 1.50 -0.03
C ALA A 89 6.64 2.89 -0.69
N PHE A 90 7.73 3.26 -1.38
CA PHE A 90 7.82 4.54 -2.08
C PHE A 90 6.86 4.64 -3.27
N ILE A 91 6.76 3.58 -4.08
CA ILE A 91 5.79 3.51 -5.19
C ILE A 91 4.37 3.60 -4.65
N GLY A 92 4.06 2.87 -3.56
CA GLY A 92 2.78 2.96 -2.88
C GLY A 92 2.48 4.38 -2.38
N LEU A 93 3.45 5.06 -1.78
CA LEU A 93 3.30 6.45 -1.33
C LEU A 93 2.94 7.40 -2.48
N MET A 94 3.72 7.38 -3.56
CA MET A 94 3.51 8.26 -4.72
C MET A 94 2.24 7.90 -5.49
N GLY A 95 1.99 6.61 -5.68
CA GLY A 95 0.80 6.11 -6.35
C GLY A 95 -0.47 6.43 -5.56
N GLY A 96 -0.43 6.29 -4.24
CA GLY A 96 -1.52 6.69 -3.34
C GLY A 96 -1.83 8.18 -3.45
N LEU A 97 -0.81 9.03 -3.46
CA LEU A 97 -0.99 10.47 -3.69
C LEU A 97 -1.70 10.77 -5.02
N VAL A 98 -1.32 10.08 -6.10
CA VAL A 98 -1.97 10.22 -7.42
C VAL A 98 -3.42 9.77 -7.38
N ILE A 99 -3.72 8.63 -6.74
CA ILE A 99 -5.09 8.08 -6.67
C ILE A 99 -6.00 8.96 -5.80
N GLU A 100 -5.53 9.38 -4.62
CA GLU A 100 -6.30 10.29 -3.77
C GLU A 100 -6.51 11.64 -4.46
N SER A 101 -5.51 12.13 -5.19
CA SER A 101 -5.65 13.36 -5.98
C SER A 101 -6.68 13.18 -7.08
N TRP A 102 -6.66 12.05 -7.79
CA TRP A 102 -7.66 11.76 -8.81
C TRP A 102 -9.07 11.73 -8.22
N GLY A 103 -9.34 10.89 -7.24
CA GLY A 103 -10.71 10.71 -6.75
C GLY A 103 -11.32 11.92 -6.06
N THR A 104 -10.52 12.62 -5.25
CA THR A 104 -11.03 13.75 -4.47
C THR A 104 -11.15 15.03 -5.31
N GLN A 105 -10.26 15.25 -6.28
CA GLN A 105 -10.35 16.41 -7.18
C GLN A 105 -11.43 16.26 -8.24
N THR A 106 -11.80 15.02 -8.61
CA THR A 106 -12.92 14.74 -9.52
C THR A 106 -14.24 14.48 -8.79
N GLU A 107 -14.24 14.54 -7.45
CA GLU A 107 -15.41 14.34 -6.59
C GLU A 107 -16.04 12.94 -6.72
N LEU A 108 -15.26 11.94 -7.14
CA LEU A 108 -15.69 10.54 -7.12
C LEU A 108 -15.90 10.05 -5.69
N TRP A 109 -15.09 10.54 -4.75
CA TRP A 109 -15.30 10.40 -3.31
C TRP A 109 -14.87 11.66 -2.55
N VAL A 110 -15.44 11.84 -1.37
CA VAL A 110 -15.13 12.94 -0.46
C VAL A 110 -14.83 12.38 0.92
N TYR A 111 -13.79 12.90 1.55
CA TYR A 111 -13.43 12.59 2.93
C TYR A 111 -14.15 13.51 3.91
N TYR A 112 -14.41 13.04 5.13
CA TYR A 112 -15.04 13.88 6.17
C TYR A 112 -14.24 15.16 6.49
N THR A 113 -12.92 15.17 6.24
CA THR A 113 -12.06 16.35 6.40
C THR A 113 -12.16 17.35 5.25
N ASN A 114 -12.82 17.00 4.15
CA ASN A 114 -12.91 17.77 2.90
C ASN A 114 -11.56 18.11 2.23
N GLU A 115 -10.45 17.50 2.66
CA GLU A 115 -9.14 17.69 2.05
C GLU A 115 -9.05 17.04 0.65
N ARG A 116 -8.29 17.65 -0.26
CA ARG A 116 -8.11 17.19 -1.66
C ARG A 116 -6.67 17.41 -2.16
N PRO A 117 -5.79 16.39 -2.22
CA PRO A 117 -5.93 15.07 -1.58
C PRO A 117 -5.77 15.16 -0.06
N PRO A 118 -6.38 14.26 0.73
CA PRO A 118 -6.16 14.17 2.16
C PRO A 118 -4.76 13.65 2.48
N LEU A 119 -3.91 14.48 3.07
CA LEU A 119 -2.52 14.09 3.34
C LEU A 119 -2.41 13.07 4.48
N TRP A 120 -3.40 13.05 5.37
CA TRP A 120 -3.42 12.15 6.53
C TRP A 120 -3.51 10.67 6.15
N ILE A 121 -4.16 10.33 5.03
CA ILE A 121 -4.33 8.91 4.62
C ILE A 121 -3.19 8.42 3.72
N ILE A 122 -2.41 9.32 3.12
CA ILE A 122 -1.29 8.97 2.21
C ILE A 122 -0.31 7.96 2.84
N PRO A 123 0.06 8.05 4.13
CA PRO A 123 0.95 7.07 4.75
C PRO A 123 0.37 5.66 4.92
N ALA A 124 -0.93 5.45 4.74
CA ALA A 124 -1.54 4.11 4.72
C ALA A 124 -1.21 3.35 3.42
N TRP A 125 -0.99 4.05 2.31
CA TRP A 125 -0.72 3.44 1.00
C TRP A 125 0.56 2.58 0.94
N PRO A 126 1.70 2.98 1.54
CA PRO A 126 2.85 2.10 1.70
C PRO A 126 2.54 0.79 2.42
N ILE A 127 1.74 0.84 3.49
CA ILE A 127 1.36 -0.34 4.29
C ILE A 127 0.50 -1.28 3.45
N ALA A 128 -0.49 -0.73 2.74
CA ALA A 128 -1.35 -1.49 1.85
C ALA A 128 -0.55 -2.10 0.69
N SER A 129 0.34 -1.34 0.05
CA SER A 129 1.16 -1.80 -1.07
C SER A 129 2.09 -2.96 -0.68
N LEU A 130 2.76 -2.86 0.48
CA LEU A 130 3.56 -3.96 1.03
C LEU A 130 2.69 -5.18 1.35
N SER A 131 1.53 -4.97 1.99
CA SER A 131 0.60 -6.05 2.32
C SER A 131 0.12 -6.79 1.07
N ILE A 132 -0.18 -6.07 -0.01
CA ILE A 132 -0.60 -6.63 -1.30
C ILE A 132 0.54 -7.42 -1.95
N ASP A 133 1.79 -6.93 -1.91
CA ASP A 133 2.95 -7.70 -2.38
C ASP A 133 3.08 -9.04 -1.65
N ARG A 134 2.86 -9.06 -0.33
CA ARG A 134 2.91 -10.30 0.47
C ARG A 134 1.77 -11.25 0.11
N LEU A 135 0.54 -10.75 0.00
CA LEU A 135 -0.60 -11.52 -0.48
C LEU A 135 -0.36 -12.08 -1.87
N TYR A 136 0.17 -11.28 -2.78
CA TYR A 136 0.55 -11.69 -4.13
C TYR A 136 1.56 -12.86 -4.10
N ARG A 137 2.63 -12.77 -3.30
CA ARG A 137 3.62 -13.86 -3.16
C ARG A 137 3.00 -15.14 -2.62
N LEU A 138 2.14 -15.02 -1.61
CA LEU A 138 1.40 -16.16 -1.05
C LEU A 138 0.49 -16.82 -2.11
N LEU A 139 -0.27 -16.03 -2.86
CA LEU A 139 -1.12 -16.51 -3.94
C LEU A 139 -0.30 -17.14 -5.07
N ARG A 140 0.82 -16.53 -5.46
CA ARG A 140 1.72 -17.03 -6.50
C ARG A 140 2.30 -18.39 -6.14
N SER A 141 2.72 -18.58 -4.89
CA SER A 141 3.21 -19.86 -4.39
C SER A 141 2.10 -20.92 -4.36
N LYS A 142 0.91 -20.58 -3.84
CA LYS A 142 -0.22 -21.53 -3.79
C LYS A 142 -0.76 -21.93 -5.15
N LEU A 143 -0.66 -21.05 -6.14
CA LEU A 143 -1.18 -21.27 -7.49
C LEU A 143 -0.06 -21.52 -8.50
N GLU A 144 1.09 -22.00 -8.06
CA GLU A 144 2.26 -22.27 -8.91
C GLU A 144 1.90 -23.25 -10.05
N ASN A 145 1.20 -24.33 -9.71
CA ASN A 145 0.85 -25.42 -10.63
C ASN A 145 -0.34 -25.12 -11.56
N VAL A 146 -1.00 -23.96 -11.41
CA VAL A 146 -2.12 -23.60 -12.28
C VAL A 146 -1.59 -23.17 -13.66
N PRO A 147 -2.13 -23.72 -14.77
CA PRO A 147 -1.65 -23.42 -16.12
C PRO A 147 -1.74 -21.94 -16.47
N LEU A 148 -0.72 -21.43 -17.17
CA LEU A 148 -0.66 -20.03 -17.63
C LEU A 148 -1.86 -19.65 -18.51
N GLY A 149 -2.40 -20.61 -19.27
CA GLY A 149 -3.58 -20.40 -20.11
C GLY A 149 -4.81 -19.90 -19.33
N VAL A 150 -5.00 -20.39 -18.09
CA VAL A 150 -6.09 -19.94 -17.22
C VAL A 150 -5.93 -18.45 -16.89
N PHE A 151 -4.72 -18.04 -16.49
CA PHE A 151 -4.44 -16.64 -16.17
C PHE A 151 -4.53 -15.72 -17.39
N ARG A 152 -4.15 -16.20 -18.57
CA ARG A 152 -4.31 -15.44 -19.81
C ARG A 152 -5.78 -15.21 -20.13
N THR A 153 -6.63 -16.22 -19.99
CA THR A 153 -8.08 -16.08 -20.15
C THR A 153 -8.66 -15.13 -19.10
N LEU A 154 -8.29 -15.31 -17.83
CA LEU A 154 -8.75 -14.43 -16.74
C LEU A 154 -8.33 -12.98 -16.96
N HIS A 155 -7.11 -12.71 -17.43
CA HIS A 155 -6.65 -11.35 -17.76
C HIS A 155 -7.60 -10.66 -18.77
N TRP A 156 -7.92 -11.35 -19.87
CA TRP A 156 -8.76 -10.82 -20.94
C TRP A 156 -10.26 -10.76 -20.63
N ILE A 157 -10.70 -11.41 -19.55
CA ILE A 157 -12.06 -11.27 -19.04
C ILE A 157 -12.11 -10.20 -17.96
N LEU A 158 -11.32 -10.35 -16.90
CA LEU A 158 -11.41 -9.55 -15.69
C LEU A 158 -11.06 -8.08 -15.94
N LEU A 159 -9.96 -7.78 -16.63
CA LEU A 159 -9.53 -6.39 -16.75
C LEU A 159 -10.35 -5.58 -17.76
N PRO A 160 -10.71 -6.10 -18.94
CA PRO A 160 -11.67 -5.41 -19.80
C PRO A 160 -13.05 -5.23 -19.13
N ALA A 161 -13.53 -6.21 -18.37
CA ALA A 161 -14.75 -6.06 -17.59
C ALA A 161 -14.62 -4.94 -16.53
N PHE A 162 -13.49 -4.89 -15.82
CA PHE A 162 -13.17 -3.78 -14.91
C PHE A 162 -13.16 -2.44 -15.64
N LEU A 163 -12.52 -2.32 -16.80
CA LEU A 163 -12.47 -1.08 -17.57
C LEU A 163 -13.87 -0.64 -18.03
N GLY A 164 -14.71 -1.58 -18.48
CA GLY A 164 -16.10 -1.30 -18.82
C GLY A 164 -16.89 -0.78 -17.61
N TYR A 165 -16.71 -1.39 -16.44
CA TYR A 165 -17.35 -0.94 -15.21
C TYR A 165 -16.79 0.40 -14.71
N MET A 166 -15.48 0.63 -14.88
CA MET A 166 -14.83 1.90 -14.60
C MET A 166 -15.43 3.02 -15.45
N LEU A 167 -15.62 2.81 -16.75
CA LEU A 167 -16.25 3.80 -17.63
C LEU A 167 -17.66 4.19 -17.16
N PHE A 168 -18.45 3.21 -16.73
CA PHE A 168 -19.76 3.47 -16.15
C PHE A 168 -19.66 4.29 -14.85
N PHE A 169 -18.77 3.90 -13.94
CA PHE A 169 -18.59 4.58 -12.65
C PHE A 169 -18.03 6.01 -12.82
N VAL A 170 -17.06 6.21 -13.70
CA VAL A 170 -16.42 7.52 -13.86
C VAL A 170 -17.14 8.42 -14.85
N TRP A 171 -18.25 7.96 -15.45
CA TRP A 171 -19.05 8.67 -16.45
C TRP A 171 -19.32 10.15 -16.08
N PRO A 172 -19.71 10.49 -14.83
CA PRO A 172 -19.97 11.88 -14.44
C PRO A 172 -18.74 12.79 -14.47
N THR A 173 -17.54 12.24 -14.58
CA THR A 173 -16.25 12.95 -14.46
C THR A 173 -15.39 12.85 -15.72
N LEU A 174 -15.97 12.44 -16.86
CA LEU A 174 -15.24 12.28 -18.12
C LEU A 174 -14.71 13.62 -18.68
N ASP A 175 -15.24 14.75 -18.22
CA ASP A 175 -14.72 16.09 -18.51
C ASP A 175 -13.43 16.43 -17.74
N LYS A 176 -13.07 15.63 -16.72
CA LYS A 176 -11.89 15.87 -15.89
C LYS A 176 -10.65 15.20 -16.47
N SER A 177 -9.56 15.97 -16.58
CA SER A 177 -8.27 15.49 -17.10
C SER A 177 -7.73 14.29 -16.31
N LEU A 178 -7.85 14.28 -14.99
CA LEU A 178 -7.39 13.17 -14.14
C LEU A 178 -8.14 11.86 -14.42
N THR A 179 -9.45 11.93 -14.70
CA THR A 179 -10.24 10.75 -15.10
C THR A 179 -9.81 10.24 -16.47
N ILE A 180 -9.58 11.13 -17.43
CA ILE A 180 -9.07 10.75 -18.76
C ILE A 180 -7.69 10.06 -18.62
N MET A 181 -6.78 10.62 -17.82
CA MET A 181 -5.48 10.03 -17.55
C MET A 181 -5.59 8.65 -16.90
N ALA A 182 -6.48 8.47 -15.92
CA ALA A 182 -6.72 7.19 -15.27
C ALA A 182 -7.24 6.13 -16.25
N LEU A 183 -8.17 6.50 -17.15
CA LEU A 183 -8.69 5.62 -18.20
C LEU A 183 -7.61 5.21 -19.20
N ILE A 184 -6.80 6.17 -19.67
CA ILE A 184 -5.68 5.90 -20.59
C ILE A 184 -4.68 4.95 -19.92
N LEU A 185 -4.31 5.21 -18.66
CA LEU A 185 -3.41 4.34 -17.91
C LEU A 185 -3.98 2.92 -17.77
N CYS A 186 -5.25 2.78 -17.41
CA CYS A 186 -5.89 1.47 -17.31
C CYS A 186 -5.90 0.74 -18.64
N ALA A 187 -6.30 1.40 -19.73
CA ALA A 187 -6.27 0.82 -21.07
C ALA A 187 -4.85 0.39 -21.48
N PHE A 188 -3.84 1.23 -21.23
CA PHE A 188 -2.45 0.91 -21.48
C PHE A 188 -2.00 -0.36 -20.74
N LEU A 189 -2.30 -0.46 -19.44
CA LEU A 189 -1.95 -1.61 -18.61
C LEU A 189 -2.64 -2.91 -19.07
N ILE A 190 -3.89 -2.82 -19.53
CA ILE A 190 -4.66 -3.96 -20.03
C ILE A 190 -4.10 -4.47 -21.36
N LEU A 191 -3.76 -3.56 -22.26
CA LEU A 191 -3.33 -3.86 -23.63
C LEU A 191 -1.84 -4.24 -23.74
N THR A 192 -1.04 -4.02 -22.69
CA THR A 192 0.40 -4.34 -22.68
C THR A 192 0.79 -5.38 -21.63
N PRO A 193 0.17 -6.59 -21.64
CA PRO A 193 0.46 -7.61 -20.63
C PRO A 193 1.90 -8.15 -20.76
N THR A 194 2.65 -8.14 -19.65
CA THR A 194 3.99 -8.76 -19.58
C THR A 194 3.99 -10.10 -18.87
N ASP A 195 3.19 -10.25 -17.81
CA ASP A 195 2.99 -11.50 -17.08
C ASP A 195 1.51 -11.59 -16.66
N PRO A 196 0.65 -12.27 -17.44
CA PRO A 196 -0.77 -12.40 -17.13
C PRO A 196 -1.05 -13.02 -15.76
N LYS A 197 -0.18 -13.95 -15.31
CA LYS A 197 -0.31 -14.56 -13.98
C LYS A 197 -0.04 -13.54 -12.90
N ALA A 198 1.06 -12.78 -13.01
CA ALA A 198 1.37 -11.75 -12.03
C ALA A 198 0.30 -10.66 -11.98
N ILE A 199 -0.18 -10.21 -13.13
CA ILE A 199 -1.23 -9.18 -13.24
C ILE A 199 -2.52 -9.63 -12.54
N VAL A 200 -3.03 -10.82 -12.90
CA VAL A 200 -4.29 -11.32 -12.32
C VAL A 200 -4.16 -11.55 -10.81
N LEU A 201 -3.05 -12.15 -10.35
CA LEU A 201 -2.85 -12.39 -8.92
C LEU A 201 -2.68 -11.09 -8.13
N THR A 202 -2.01 -10.09 -8.70
CA THR A 202 -1.88 -8.77 -8.08
C THR A 202 -3.23 -8.06 -8.02
N PHE A 203 -4.03 -8.12 -9.09
CA PHE A 203 -5.37 -7.58 -9.12
C PHE A 203 -6.27 -8.22 -8.06
N VAL A 204 -6.22 -9.54 -7.92
CA VAL A 204 -6.97 -10.29 -6.90
C VAL A 204 -6.49 -9.94 -5.50
N ALA A 205 -5.18 -9.89 -5.26
CA ALA A 205 -4.62 -9.52 -3.96
C ALA A 205 -5.02 -8.09 -3.55
N GLY A 206 -4.92 -7.13 -4.49
CA GLY A 206 -5.31 -5.74 -4.29
C GLY A 206 -6.80 -5.59 -4.03
N SER A 207 -7.65 -6.27 -4.82
CA SER A 207 -9.11 -6.25 -4.59
C SER A 207 -9.50 -6.91 -3.28
N GLY A 208 -8.84 -8.01 -2.91
CA GLY A 208 -9.09 -8.71 -1.66
C GLY A 208 -8.77 -7.86 -0.43
N LEU A 209 -7.62 -7.18 -0.40
CA LEU A 209 -7.31 -6.24 0.68
C LEU A 209 -8.22 -5.01 0.60
N GLY A 210 -8.44 -4.47 -0.60
CA GLY A 210 -9.28 -3.30 -0.87
C GLY A 210 -10.70 -3.47 -0.36
N TYR A 211 -11.29 -4.67 -0.45
CA TYR A 211 -12.61 -4.96 0.12
C TYR A 211 -12.70 -4.57 1.60
N PHE A 212 -11.74 -5.01 2.41
CA PHE A 212 -11.78 -4.73 3.85
C PHE A 212 -11.44 -3.28 4.19
N LEU A 213 -10.58 -2.63 3.39
CA LEU A 213 -10.25 -1.22 3.55
C LEU A 213 -11.44 -0.32 3.20
N GLU A 214 -12.11 -0.59 2.08
CA GLU A 214 -13.31 0.14 1.65
C GLU A 214 -14.47 -0.12 2.59
N LEU A 215 -14.67 -1.37 3.02
CA LEU A 215 -15.72 -1.71 3.98
C LEU A 215 -15.51 -0.90 5.26
N TRP A 216 -14.28 -0.82 5.77
CA TRP A 216 -13.99 0.01 6.93
C TRP A 216 -14.24 1.49 6.67
N GLY A 217 -13.60 2.08 5.66
CA GLY A 217 -13.67 3.51 5.44
C GLY A 217 -15.08 4.03 5.14
N THR A 218 -15.85 3.29 4.35
CA THR A 218 -17.21 3.70 3.98
C THR A 218 -18.24 3.45 5.08
N THR A 219 -18.12 2.37 5.87
CA THR A 219 -19.05 2.15 7.02
C THR A 219 -18.80 3.11 8.18
N ARG A 220 -17.59 3.67 8.31
CA ARG A 220 -17.22 4.67 9.33
C ARG A 220 -17.30 6.11 8.82
N TRP A 221 -17.76 6.31 7.59
CA TRP A 221 -17.85 7.63 6.96
C TRP A 221 -16.50 8.37 6.89
N CYS A 222 -15.39 7.64 6.88
CA CYS A 222 -14.07 8.23 6.66
C CYS A 222 -14.00 8.85 5.26
N TRP A 223 -14.62 8.18 4.29
CA TRP A 223 -14.91 8.74 2.97
C TRP A 223 -16.25 8.21 2.47
N THR A 224 -16.83 8.92 1.51
CA THR A 224 -18.10 8.57 0.89
C THR A 224 -18.00 8.80 -0.61
N TYR A 225 -18.39 7.79 -1.38
CA TYR A 225 -18.46 7.88 -2.84
C TYR A 225 -19.74 8.56 -3.28
N TYR A 226 -19.71 9.19 -4.46
CA TYR A 226 -20.90 9.82 -5.04
C TYR A 226 -22.07 8.82 -5.24
N THR A 227 -21.79 7.51 -5.30
CA THR A 227 -22.80 6.44 -5.42
C THR A 227 -23.44 6.03 -4.10
N LEU A 228 -22.90 6.49 -2.96
CA LEU A 228 -23.34 6.16 -1.60
C LEU A 228 -23.28 4.65 -1.25
N GLN A 229 -22.60 3.84 -2.06
CA GLN A 229 -22.45 2.40 -1.81
C GLN A 229 -21.44 2.12 -0.68
N THR A 230 -21.61 1.00 0.02
CA THR A 230 -20.78 0.60 1.17
C THR A 230 -20.53 -0.92 1.18
N PRO A 231 -19.31 -1.40 0.88
CA PRO A 231 -18.32 -0.72 0.06
C PRO A 231 -18.78 -0.67 -1.41
N PRO A 232 -18.44 0.38 -2.19
CA PRO A 232 -18.70 0.38 -3.62
C PRO A 232 -17.88 -0.71 -4.29
N PHE A 233 -18.54 -1.55 -5.09
CA PHE A 233 -17.86 -2.66 -5.77
C PHE A 233 -16.75 -2.15 -6.71
N PHE A 234 -16.94 -0.98 -7.33
CA PHE A 234 -15.92 -0.34 -8.17
C PHE A 234 -14.66 -0.04 -7.38
N ALA A 235 -14.80 0.58 -6.20
CA ALA A 235 -13.67 0.96 -5.35
C ALA A 235 -12.83 -0.27 -4.96
N VAL A 236 -13.50 -1.37 -4.61
CA VAL A 236 -12.85 -2.65 -4.31
C VAL A 236 -12.00 -3.13 -5.48
N LEU A 237 -12.54 -3.15 -6.71
CA LEU A 237 -11.78 -3.55 -7.89
C LEU A 237 -10.70 -2.54 -8.28
N ALA A 238 -10.92 -1.25 -8.03
CA ALA A 238 -9.97 -0.19 -8.30
C ALA A 238 -8.69 -0.34 -7.46
N HIS A 239 -8.77 -0.83 -6.22
CA HIS A 239 -7.59 -1.24 -5.45
C HIS A 239 -6.79 -2.35 -6.14
N GLY A 240 -7.48 -3.31 -6.76
CA GLY A 240 -6.85 -4.33 -7.61
C GLY A 240 -6.08 -3.73 -8.78
N MET A 241 -6.71 -2.81 -9.51
CA MET A 241 -6.06 -2.17 -10.66
C MET A 241 -4.91 -1.24 -10.25
N ALA A 242 -5.07 -0.51 -9.15
CA ALA A 242 -4.00 0.31 -8.54
C ALA A 242 -2.78 -0.56 -8.19
N ALA A 243 -3.01 -1.72 -7.58
CA ALA A 243 -1.93 -2.66 -7.28
C ALA A 243 -1.20 -3.13 -8.54
N VAL A 244 -1.93 -3.43 -9.62
CA VAL A 244 -1.32 -3.78 -10.92
C VAL A 244 -0.46 -2.64 -11.46
N ALA A 245 -0.93 -1.38 -11.37
CA ALA A 245 -0.15 -0.22 -11.77
C ALA A 245 1.13 -0.08 -10.94
N PHE A 246 1.06 -0.24 -9.62
CA PHE A 246 2.22 -0.16 -8.73
C PHE A 246 3.24 -1.25 -9.02
N TRP A 247 2.76 -2.49 -9.21
CA TRP A 247 3.60 -3.61 -9.61
C TRP A 247 4.30 -3.34 -10.95
N ARG A 248 3.59 -2.75 -11.92
CA ARG A 248 4.19 -2.39 -13.21
C ARG A 248 5.31 -1.37 -13.05
N VAL A 249 5.12 -0.35 -12.22
CA VAL A 249 6.18 0.63 -11.91
C VAL A 249 7.37 -0.04 -11.22
N LEU A 250 7.12 -1.01 -10.33
CA LEU A 250 8.18 -1.77 -9.68
C LEU A 250 9.00 -2.59 -10.69
N GLU A 251 8.37 -3.23 -11.68
CA GLU A 251 9.09 -3.93 -12.76
C GLU A 251 10.00 -2.98 -13.53
N LEU A 252 9.49 -1.79 -13.89
CA LEU A 252 10.29 -0.76 -14.58
C LEU A 252 11.46 -0.30 -13.70
N TYR A 253 11.22 -0.05 -12.41
CA TYR A 253 12.27 0.29 -11.46
C TYR A 253 13.37 -0.77 -11.43
N GLN A 254 13.01 -2.05 -11.34
CA GLN A 254 13.96 -3.16 -11.34
C GLN A 254 14.72 -3.29 -12.67
N LEU A 255 14.08 -3.01 -13.80
CA LEU A 255 14.68 -3.06 -15.12
C LEU A 255 15.67 -1.90 -15.38
N PHE A 256 15.33 -0.70 -14.94
CA PHE A 256 16.10 0.52 -15.26
C PHE A 256 17.14 0.90 -14.23
N LEU A 257 16.90 0.66 -12.93
CA LEU A 257 17.83 1.08 -11.88
C LEU A 257 19.26 0.55 -12.08
N PRO A 258 19.49 -0.75 -12.40
CA PRO A 258 20.85 -1.25 -12.61
C PRO A 258 21.57 -0.53 -13.76
N LYS A 259 20.83 -0.23 -14.85
CA LYS A 259 21.36 0.47 -16.03
C LYS A 259 21.73 1.92 -15.69
N ILE A 260 20.88 2.60 -14.92
CA ILE A 260 21.13 3.97 -14.47
C ILE A 260 22.37 4.01 -13.56
N VAL A 261 22.45 3.11 -12.57
CA VAL A 261 23.59 3.04 -11.65
C VAL A 261 24.89 2.74 -12.40
N ALA A 262 24.88 1.82 -13.36
CA ALA A 262 26.05 1.51 -14.19
C ALA A 262 26.54 2.73 -14.98
N ARG A 263 25.61 3.48 -15.60
CA ARG A 263 25.92 4.69 -16.36
C ARG A 263 26.50 5.81 -15.49
N PHE A 264 25.99 5.98 -14.27
CA PHE A 264 26.54 6.94 -13.33
C PHE A 264 27.93 6.53 -12.83
N LYS A 265 28.18 5.24 -12.56
CA LYS A 265 29.51 4.75 -12.20
C LYS A 265 30.55 4.96 -13.30
N GLN A 266 30.18 4.74 -14.56
CA GLN A 266 31.05 5.01 -15.71
C GLN A 266 31.37 6.50 -15.86
N ARG A 267 30.40 7.40 -15.64
CA ARG A 267 30.64 8.85 -15.66
C ARG A 267 31.47 9.36 -14.49
N ALA A 268 31.34 8.74 -13.32
CA ALA A 268 32.08 9.11 -12.11
C ALA A 268 33.54 8.63 -12.13
N ASN A 269 33.90 7.70 -13.02
CA ASN A 269 35.25 7.19 -13.15
C ASN A 269 35.69 7.10 -14.63
N PRO A 270 35.96 8.24 -15.30
CA PRO A 270 36.33 8.25 -16.72
C PRO A 270 37.72 7.66 -17.02
N LEU A 271 38.52 7.33 -16.00
CA LEU A 271 39.92 6.88 -16.13
C LEU A 271 40.11 5.37 -16.28
N SER A 272 39.05 4.56 -16.34
CA SER A 272 39.16 3.15 -16.74
C SER A 272 38.92 3.00 -18.25
N LEU A 273 39.77 3.63 -19.06
CA LEU A 273 39.96 3.19 -20.45
C LEU A 273 40.95 2.01 -20.43
N PRO A 274 40.72 0.94 -21.19
CA PRO A 274 41.69 -0.13 -21.28
C PRO A 274 42.94 0.40 -21.97
N THR A 275 44.06 0.43 -21.24
CA THR A 275 45.41 0.37 -21.81
C THR A 275 45.57 -1.00 -22.47
N GLU A 276 45.06 -1.15 -23.68
CA GLU A 276 45.52 -2.16 -24.63
C GLU A 276 46.00 -1.43 -25.88
N LEU A 277 47.29 -1.11 -25.87
CA LEU A 277 48.15 -0.93 -27.04
C LEU A 277 49.58 -0.87 -26.50
N GLU A 278 50.18 -2.06 -26.31
CA GLU A 278 51.61 -2.35 -26.47
C GLU A 278 51.80 -3.87 -26.61
#